data_AF-A0A117MJV5-F1
#
_entry.id   AF-A0A117MJV5-F1
#
_cell.length_a   1.000
_cell.length_b   1.000
_cell.length_c   1.000
_cell.angle_alpha   90.00
_cell.angle_beta   90.00
_cell.angle_gamma   90.00
#
_symmetry.space_group_name_H-M   'P 1'
#
loop_
_entity.id
_entity.type
_entity.pdbx_description
1 polymer ?
#
loop_
_entity_poly.entity_id
_entity_poly.type
_entity_poly.pdbx_seq_one_letter_code
_entity_poly.pdbx_strand_id
1 'polypeptide(L)'
;MAKPKTHPHAGGTSHPSGGGTPETENGGSASRPRHSTTVSAPEHVAAGQDTIEGSANGGRPNIGGTPALSGSTGGTDSSTGRPKIDDSELAHDAIHGDVSTDPGEAVFWSGRTQTGSDPDTFEYAGPDTAMQMARDRDMTTLEGLIEERKLQMPDWDKDNPAIVESWTRISERYAAGVSGEVHVILGEQVRPGAVWETEFKTLMKNPNISSITAIDLMTGRERSLYSRGP
;
A
#
# COMPACT_ATOMS: atom_id res chain seq x y z
N MET A 1 19.46 -5.18 46.39
CA MET A 1 20.12 -6.45 46.80
C MET A 1 19.07 -7.49 47.11
N ALA A 2 19.29 -8.73 46.63
CA ALA A 2 18.71 -10.04 47.00
C ALA A 2 18.14 -10.85 45.81
N LYS A 3 19.04 -11.43 45.02
CA LYS A 3 18.98 -12.82 44.53
C LYS A 3 20.10 -13.59 45.31
N PRO A 4 20.19 -14.94 45.35
CA PRO A 4 19.54 -15.95 44.49
C PRO A 4 19.02 -17.19 45.24
N LYS A 5 18.42 -18.14 44.50
CA LYS A 5 18.45 -19.56 44.89
C LYS A 5 18.52 -20.44 43.65
N THR A 6 19.61 -21.17 43.54
CA THR A 6 19.91 -22.19 42.53
C THR A 6 19.89 -23.59 43.15
N HIS A 7 19.79 -24.58 42.24
CA HIS A 7 20.25 -25.98 42.30
C HIS A 7 19.27 -27.07 42.79
N PRO A 8 19.46 -28.38 42.41
CA PRO A 8 20.47 -28.99 41.49
C PRO A 8 19.96 -30.12 40.52
N HIS A 9 20.86 -30.49 39.58
CA HIS A 9 21.29 -31.84 39.04
C HIS A 9 20.31 -33.01 38.86
N ALA A 10 20.46 -34.03 38.01
CA ALA A 10 21.42 -34.56 37.01
C ALA A 10 20.67 -35.78 36.38
N GLY A 11 21.02 -36.43 35.28
CA GLY A 11 22.18 -36.46 34.39
C GLY A 11 22.19 -37.81 33.63
N GLY A 12 22.94 -37.86 32.52
CA GLY A 12 23.54 -39.06 31.92
C GLY A 12 22.63 -40.00 31.09
N THR A 13 23.08 -40.70 30.03
CA THR A 13 24.43 -40.85 29.44
C THR A 13 24.35 -41.66 28.13
N SER A 14 25.25 -41.38 27.18
CA SER A 14 26.02 -42.33 26.30
C SER A 14 25.30 -43.12 25.17
N HIS A 15 25.58 -42.85 23.86
CA HIS A 15 26.64 -43.40 22.94
C HIS A 15 26.29 -44.78 22.30
N PRO A 16 26.93 -45.27 21.19
CA PRO A 16 27.68 -44.65 20.07
C PRO A 16 27.50 -45.33 18.66
N SER A 17 28.29 -44.86 17.66
CA SER A 17 29.04 -45.64 16.64
C SER A 17 28.51 -45.95 15.22
N GLY A 18 29.41 -45.71 14.24
CA GLY A 18 29.55 -46.37 12.93
C GLY A 18 29.27 -45.44 11.73
N GLY A 19 30.17 -45.07 10.81
CA GLY A 19 31.43 -45.67 10.35
C GLY A 19 31.23 -46.36 9.00
N GLY A 20 31.76 -45.81 7.90
CA GLY A 20 32.05 -46.56 6.66
C GLY A 20 31.62 -45.92 5.34
N THR A 21 32.58 -45.42 4.57
CA THR A 21 32.59 -45.47 3.09
C THR A 21 33.12 -46.84 2.64
N PRO A 22 32.68 -47.40 1.49
CA PRO A 22 33.50 -47.24 0.29
C PRO A 22 32.73 -47.16 -1.05
N GLU A 23 33.52 -46.79 -2.06
CA GLU A 23 33.33 -46.69 -3.50
C GLU A 23 33.02 -48.04 -4.20
N THR A 24 32.15 -48.08 -5.23
CA THR A 24 32.40 -48.65 -6.59
C THR A 24 31.15 -48.71 -7.49
N GLU A 25 31.32 -48.17 -8.71
CA GLU A 25 30.82 -48.53 -10.06
C GLU A 25 29.53 -49.33 -10.30
N ASN A 26 28.66 -48.84 -11.21
CA ASN A 26 28.53 -49.29 -12.62
C ASN A 26 27.07 -49.29 -13.17
N GLY A 27 26.91 -48.84 -14.43
CA GLY A 27 25.76 -49.05 -15.33
C GLY A 27 24.59 -48.05 -15.17
N GLY A 28 24.03 -47.42 -16.20
CA GLY A 28 24.15 -47.53 -17.64
C GLY A 28 22.96 -46.84 -18.33
N SER A 29 23.16 -46.48 -19.59
CA SER A 29 22.16 -46.03 -20.60
C SER A 29 21.73 -44.56 -20.65
N ALA A 30 22.46 -43.88 -21.53
CA ALA A 30 22.14 -42.64 -22.22
C ALA A 30 21.04 -42.80 -23.29
N SER A 31 20.39 -41.68 -23.62
CA SER A 31 19.73 -41.32 -24.90
C SER A 31 19.03 -39.96 -24.66
N ARG A 32 19.22 -38.84 -25.36
CA ARG A 32 19.55 -38.53 -26.76
C ARG A 32 19.98 -37.05 -26.91
N PRO A 33 20.51 -36.62 -28.08
CA PRO A 33 21.20 -35.34 -28.30
C PRO A 33 20.35 -34.22 -28.96
N ARG A 34 20.80 -32.96 -28.73
CA ARG A 34 21.05 -31.77 -29.63
C ARG A 34 20.05 -31.51 -30.79
N HIS A 35 19.63 -30.28 -31.13
CA HIS A 35 20.35 -29.28 -31.94
C HIS A 35 19.62 -27.91 -32.02
N SER A 36 20.41 -26.91 -32.46
CA SER A 36 20.22 -25.46 -32.65
C SER A 36 19.06 -24.90 -33.53
N THR A 37 18.67 -23.67 -33.15
CA THR A 37 18.41 -22.43 -33.92
C THR A 37 17.52 -22.43 -35.18
N THR A 38 16.50 -21.58 -35.20
CA THR A 38 16.10 -20.76 -36.37
C THR A 38 15.33 -19.50 -35.91
N VAL A 39 15.75 -18.34 -36.43
CA VAL A 39 15.09 -17.02 -36.40
C VAL A 39 13.95 -17.00 -37.43
N SER A 40 12.82 -16.36 -37.10
CA SER A 40 11.92 -15.72 -38.08
C SER A 40 10.96 -14.73 -37.39
N ALA A 41 10.98 -13.48 -37.84
CA ALA A 41 9.85 -12.55 -37.76
C ALA A 41 8.90 -12.78 -38.95
N PRO A 42 7.65 -12.29 -38.90
CA PRO A 42 7.25 -11.32 -39.93
C PRO A 42 6.35 -10.17 -39.44
N GLU A 43 6.25 -9.16 -40.32
CA GLU A 43 5.53 -7.88 -40.20
C GLU A 43 4.00 -7.95 -40.50
N HIS A 44 3.35 -6.81 -40.19
CA HIS A 44 2.11 -6.22 -40.74
C HIS A 44 0.74 -6.84 -40.39
N VAL A 45 -0.18 -6.02 -39.83
CA VAL A 45 -1.46 -5.57 -40.46
C VAL A 45 -1.96 -4.30 -39.75
N ALA A 46 -2.46 -3.34 -40.53
CA ALA A 46 -3.18 -2.15 -40.10
C ALA A 46 -4.70 -2.25 -40.41
N ALA A 47 -5.48 -1.43 -39.70
CA ALA A 47 -6.86 -0.96 -39.97
C ALA A 47 -8.06 -1.77 -39.44
N GLY A 48 -8.97 -1.04 -38.76
CA GLY A 48 -10.35 -1.46 -38.48
C GLY A 48 -11.05 -0.58 -37.43
N GLN A 49 -11.80 0.44 -37.87
CA GLN A 49 -12.74 1.21 -37.06
C GLN A 49 -14.13 0.52 -37.02
N ASP A 50 -14.83 0.73 -35.89
CA ASP A 50 -16.29 0.72 -35.66
C ASP A 50 -17.17 -0.50 -36.03
N THR A 51 -17.77 -1.15 -35.03
CA THR A 51 -19.17 -0.94 -34.60
C THR A 51 -19.59 -1.95 -33.52
N ILE A 52 -20.44 -1.45 -32.61
CA ILE A 52 -20.95 -1.92 -31.33
C ILE A 52 -21.93 -3.11 -31.44
N GLU A 53 -21.91 -4.06 -30.49
CA GLU A 53 -23.04 -4.49 -29.64
C GLU A 53 -22.73 -5.71 -28.76
N GLY A 54 -22.96 -5.58 -27.45
CA GLY A 54 -23.60 -6.64 -26.65
C GLY A 54 -22.75 -7.61 -25.82
N SER A 55 -22.10 -7.15 -24.75
CA SER A 55 -22.14 -7.85 -23.45
C SER A 55 -21.51 -7.02 -22.34
N ALA A 56 -22.38 -6.55 -21.45
CA ALA A 56 -22.03 -5.75 -20.29
C ALA A 56 -21.27 -6.58 -19.25
N ASN A 57 -20.02 -6.22 -19.00
CA ASN A 57 -19.40 -6.31 -17.68
C ASN A 57 -18.39 -5.16 -17.56
N GLY A 58 -18.91 -3.99 -17.17
CA GLY A 58 -18.11 -2.80 -16.92
C GLY A 58 -17.26 -2.97 -15.68
N GLY A 59 -15.98 -3.30 -15.89
CA GLY A 59 -14.95 -3.26 -14.86
C GLY A 59 -14.71 -1.82 -14.39
N ARG A 60 -14.90 -1.57 -13.10
CA ARG A 60 -14.68 -0.29 -12.42
C ARG A 60 -13.19 0.07 -12.44
N PRO A 61 -12.77 1.20 -13.03
CA PRO A 61 -11.44 1.73 -12.76
C PRO A 61 -11.37 2.31 -11.33
N ASN A 62 -10.24 2.01 -10.69
CA ASN A 62 -9.86 2.27 -9.31
C ASN A 62 -10.25 3.63 -8.72
N ILE A 63 -11.46 3.70 -8.16
CA ILE A 63 -11.80 4.07 -6.78
C ILE A 63 -13.23 3.55 -6.57
N GLY A 64 -13.41 2.53 -5.75
CA GLY A 64 -14.67 1.80 -5.64
C GLY A 64 -15.66 2.45 -4.69
N GLY A 65 -16.67 3.14 -5.23
CA GLY A 65 -17.93 3.38 -4.52
C GLY A 65 -18.97 4.15 -5.34
N THR A 66 -19.94 3.47 -5.97
CA THR A 66 -21.27 4.03 -6.35
C THR A 66 -22.32 2.89 -6.43
N PRO A 67 -23.66 3.14 -6.36
CA PRO A 67 -24.38 4.40 -6.18
C PRO A 67 -25.45 4.39 -5.05
N ALA A 68 -25.73 5.55 -4.46
CA ALA A 68 -27.11 5.92 -4.17
C ALA A 68 -27.50 7.00 -5.17
N LEU A 69 -28.17 6.61 -6.26
CA LEU A 69 -28.93 7.55 -7.06
C LEU A 69 -30.07 8.07 -6.17
N SER A 70 -29.86 9.23 -5.56
CA SER A 70 -30.97 10.13 -5.27
C SER A 70 -30.64 11.42 -5.97
N GLY A 71 -31.21 11.60 -7.16
CA GLY A 71 -31.25 12.90 -7.80
C GLY A 71 -32.02 13.83 -6.86
N SER A 72 -31.31 14.69 -6.14
CA SER A 72 -31.93 15.86 -5.54
C SER A 72 -31.45 17.07 -6.33
N THR A 73 -32.20 17.39 -7.38
CA THR A 73 -32.46 18.78 -7.73
C THR A 73 -32.75 19.57 -6.45
N GLY A 74 -32.25 20.80 -6.39
CA GLY A 74 -32.18 21.63 -5.19
C GLY A 74 -33.34 21.45 -4.21
N GLY A 75 -32.99 21.14 -2.97
CA GLY A 75 -33.94 20.98 -1.87
C GLY A 75 -33.23 21.17 -0.55
N THR A 76 -33.70 22.15 0.22
CA THR A 76 -33.29 22.45 1.59
C THR A 76 -33.67 21.29 2.52
N ASP A 77 -32.71 20.78 3.32
CA ASP A 77 -33.04 19.99 4.50
C ASP A 77 -33.43 20.95 5.63
N SER A 78 -34.71 20.95 5.98
CA SER A 78 -35.31 21.80 7.00
C SER A 78 -35.16 21.26 8.43
N SER A 79 -34.33 20.24 8.68
CA SER A 79 -34.26 19.57 9.99
C SER A 79 -33.32 20.23 11.01
N THR A 80 -32.29 20.97 10.58
CA THR A 80 -31.29 21.54 11.52
C THR A 80 -30.98 23.02 11.36
N GLY A 81 -31.47 23.69 10.31
CA GLY A 81 -31.17 25.11 10.08
C GLY A 81 -29.68 25.43 9.92
N ARG A 82 -28.83 24.40 9.79
CA ARG A 82 -27.40 24.55 9.51
C ARG A 82 -27.24 24.61 7.99
N PRO A 83 -26.55 25.63 7.45
CA PRO A 83 -26.28 25.68 6.02
C PRO A 83 -25.54 24.40 5.62
N LYS A 84 -25.91 23.86 4.45
CA LYS A 84 -25.19 22.76 3.80
C LYS A 84 -23.78 23.29 3.55
N ILE A 85 -22.82 22.88 4.39
CA ILE A 85 -21.44 23.32 4.26
C ILE A 85 -20.99 22.91 2.87
N ASP A 86 -20.56 23.91 2.09
CA ASP A 86 -20.10 23.61 0.75
C ASP A 86 -18.82 22.75 0.83
N ASP A 87 -18.61 21.87 -0.14
CA ASP A 87 -17.46 20.94 -0.11
C ASP A 87 -16.11 21.69 -0.05
N SER A 88 -16.10 22.98 -0.41
CA SER A 88 -14.93 23.87 -0.35
C SER A 88 -14.66 24.43 1.05
N GLU A 89 -15.71 24.64 1.86
CA GLU A 89 -15.68 25.05 3.25
C GLU A 89 -15.32 23.85 4.15
N LEU A 90 -15.82 22.65 3.82
CA LEU A 90 -15.40 21.39 4.45
C LEU A 90 -13.91 21.14 4.24
N ALA A 91 -13.45 21.31 2.99
CA ALA A 91 -12.05 21.31 2.62
C ALA A 91 -11.21 22.33 3.41
N HIS A 92 -11.74 23.51 3.70
CA HIS A 92 -11.03 24.58 4.39
C HIS A 92 -10.82 24.29 5.88
N ASP A 93 -11.78 23.68 6.57
CA ASP A 93 -11.61 23.30 7.99
C ASP A 93 -10.68 22.08 8.14
N ALA A 94 -10.77 21.12 7.21
CA ALA A 94 -10.02 19.87 7.28
C ALA A 94 -8.50 20.06 7.15
N ILE A 95 -8.07 21.01 6.32
CA ILE A 95 -6.65 21.35 6.14
C ILE A 95 -6.00 21.92 7.39
N HIS A 96 -6.77 22.26 8.44
CA HIS A 96 -6.26 22.73 9.73
C HIS A 96 -6.33 21.70 10.85
N GLY A 97 -6.98 20.56 10.63
CA GLY A 97 -7.04 19.46 11.60
C GLY A 97 -5.65 19.01 12.03
N ASP A 98 -5.48 18.60 13.29
CA ASP A 98 -4.24 17.95 13.68
C ASP A 98 -4.18 16.60 12.96
N VAL A 99 -3.11 16.37 12.20
CA VAL A 99 -2.79 15.11 11.52
C VAL A 99 -1.34 14.71 11.82
N SER A 100 -0.82 15.05 13.00
CA SER A 100 0.47 14.51 13.49
C SER A 100 0.29 13.15 14.18
N THR A 101 1.35 12.35 14.24
CA THR A 101 1.38 11.06 14.98
C THR A 101 2.44 11.09 16.07
N ASP A 102 2.38 10.14 17.00
CA ASP A 102 3.55 9.83 17.81
C ASP A 102 4.68 9.25 16.92
N PRO A 103 5.95 9.30 17.37
CA PRO A 103 7.07 8.81 16.57
C PRO A 103 6.95 7.31 16.27
N GLY A 104 7.14 6.91 15.02
CA GLY A 104 7.11 5.50 14.63
C GLY A 104 5.73 4.95 14.21
N GLU A 105 4.66 5.73 14.32
CA GLU A 105 3.29 5.23 14.12
C GLU A 105 2.73 5.50 12.71
N ALA A 106 3.40 6.28 11.88
CA ALA A 106 2.86 6.73 10.62
C ALA A 106 2.99 5.69 9.49
N VAL A 107 1.87 5.41 8.83
CA VAL A 107 1.78 4.59 7.62
C VAL A 107 1.21 5.43 6.47
N PHE A 108 1.90 5.39 5.33
CA PHE A 108 1.45 5.90 4.04
C PHE A 108 1.05 4.73 3.15
N TRP A 109 0.42 4.99 2.00
CA TRP A 109 0.08 3.93 1.06
C TRP A 109 0.02 4.41 -0.38
N SER A 110 0.38 3.54 -1.32
CA SER A 110 0.24 3.82 -2.75
C SER A 110 0.34 2.57 -3.61
N GLY A 111 -0.26 2.66 -4.79
CA GLY A 111 -0.10 1.68 -5.84
C GLY A 111 -1.01 0.47 -5.73
N ARG A 112 -0.74 -0.48 -6.61
CA ARG A 112 -1.51 -1.70 -6.81
C ARG A 112 -0.61 -2.85 -7.23
N THR A 113 -1.05 -4.08 -7.00
CA THR A 113 -0.38 -5.29 -7.45
C THR A 113 -1.33 -6.11 -8.29
N GLN A 114 -0.89 -6.56 -9.46
CA GLN A 114 -1.72 -7.44 -10.29
C GLN A 114 -1.86 -8.79 -9.58
N THR A 115 -3.07 -9.33 -9.53
CA THR A 115 -3.35 -10.61 -8.87
C THR A 115 -4.05 -11.58 -9.81
N GLY A 116 -3.68 -12.84 -9.71
CA GLY A 116 -4.18 -13.88 -10.61
C GLY A 116 -3.60 -13.80 -12.02
N SER A 117 -4.20 -14.57 -12.93
CA SER A 117 -3.75 -14.69 -14.33
C SER A 117 -4.33 -13.61 -15.25
N ASP A 118 -5.33 -12.87 -14.78
CA ASP A 118 -6.02 -11.82 -15.53
C ASP A 118 -5.19 -10.52 -15.48
N PRO A 119 -4.85 -9.88 -16.62
CA PRO A 119 -4.09 -8.63 -16.66
C PRO A 119 -4.79 -7.43 -16.02
N ASP A 120 -6.12 -7.49 -15.84
CA ASP A 120 -6.93 -6.39 -15.32
C ASP A 120 -7.38 -6.58 -13.86
N THR A 121 -6.94 -7.66 -13.22
CA THR A 121 -7.23 -7.91 -11.80
C THR A 121 -6.12 -7.38 -10.91
N PHE A 122 -6.47 -6.49 -9.98
CA PHE A 122 -5.53 -5.80 -9.11
C PHE A 122 -6.03 -5.77 -7.67
N GLU A 123 -5.09 -5.97 -6.75
CA GLU A 123 -5.24 -5.55 -5.36
C GLU A 123 -4.64 -4.16 -5.19
N TYR A 124 -5.32 -3.33 -4.41
CA TYR A 124 -4.94 -1.93 -4.20
C TYR A 124 -4.50 -1.72 -2.76
N ALA A 125 -3.45 -0.93 -2.56
CA ALA A 125 -3.05 -0.45 -1.24
C ALA A 125 -4.01 0.60 -0.68
N GLY A 126 -5.28 0.60 -1.13
CA GLY A 126 -6.30 1.61 -0.83
C GLY A 126 -6.57 1.80 0.66
N PRO A 127 -7.39 2.81 1.01
CA PRO A 127 -7.52 3.29 2.39
C PRO A 127 -7.93 2.16 3.35
N ASP A 128 -8.91 1.33 3.00
CA ASP A 128 -9.36 0.23 3.86
C ASP A 128 -8.25 -0.80 4.12
N THR A 129 -7.57 -1.25 3.06
CA THR A 129 -6.46 -2.20 3.16
C THR A 129 -5.31 -1.62 3.98
N ALA A 130 -4.93 -0.37 3.69
CA ALA A 130 -3.83 0.30 4.37
C ALA A 130 -4.13 0.55 5.85
N MET A 131 -5.34 1.03 6.17
CA MET A 131 -5.79 1.21 7.55
C MET A 131 -5.79 -0.11 8.32
N GLN A 132 -6.28 -1.20 7.72
CA GLN A 132 -6.25 -2.51 8.38
C GLN A 132 -4.81 -2.96 8.65
N MET A 133 -3.93 -2.89 7.64
CA MET A 133 -2.53 -3.29 7.79
C MET A 133 -1.76 -2.41 8.79
N ALA A 134 -2.12 -1.13 8.90
CA ALA A 134 -1.57 -0.21 9.90
C ALA A 134 -2.06 -0.57 11.31
N ARG A 135 -3.37 -0.81 11.48
CA ARG A 135 -3.96 -1.23 12.75
C ARG A 135 -3.37 -2.54 13.26
N ASP A 136 -3.09 -3.49 12.37
CA ASP A 136 -2.43 -4.77 12.72
C ASP A 136 -1.00 -4.58 13.27
N ARG A 137 -0.44 -3.38 13.15
CA ARG A 137 0.92 -2.99 13.59
C ARG A 137 0.91 -1.90 14.67
N ASP A 138 -0.25 -1.60 15.25
CA ASP A 138 -0.42 -0.47 16.19
C ASP A 138 0.04 0.88 15.57
N MET A 139 -0.18 1.03 14.26
CA MET A 139 0.14 2.22 13.47
C MET A 139 -1.14 2.85 12.89
N THR A 140 -1.02 4.02 12.27
CA THR A 140 -2.16 4.74 11.68
C THR A 140 -1.84 5.33 10.31
N THR A 141 -2.87 5.46 9.47
CA THR A 141 -2.80 6.22 8.21
C THR A 141 -3.40 7.61 8.38
N LEU A 142 -3.26 8.47 7.37
CA LEU A 142 -3.99 9.74 7.32
C LEU A 142 -5.51 9.53 7.48
N GLU A 143 -6.09 8.56 6.77
CA GLU A 143 -7.51 8.24 6.87
C GLU A 143 -7.89 7.74 8.26
N GLY A 144 -7.03 6.92 8.88
CA GLY A 144 -7.21 6.47 10.26
C GLY A 144 -7.26 7.63 11.25
N LEU A 145 -6.38 8.63 11.10
CA LEU A 145 -6.38 9.86 11.91
C LEU A 145 -7.61 10.73 11.65
N ILE A 146 -8.04 10.84 10.40
CA ILE A 146 -9.26 11.57 10.03
C ILE A 146 -10.48 10.95 10.73
N GLU A 147 -10.60 9.62 10.72
CA GLU A 147 -11.66 8.89 11.43
C GLU A 147 -11.59 9.11 12.95
N GLU A 148 -10.41 8.89 13.54
CA GLU A 148 -10.19 8.98 14.99
C GLU A 148 -10.51 10.38 15.52
N ARG A 149 -10.04 11.41 14.81
CA ARG A 149 -10.16 12.82 15.20
C ARG A 149 -11.43 13.46 14.67
N LYS A 150 -12.26 12.69 13.95
CA LYS A 150 -13.55 13.12 13.36
C LYS A 150 -13.39 14.34 12.46
N LEU A 151 -12.26 14.42 11.74
CA LEU A 151 -12.03 15.46 10.74
C LEU A 151 -13.00 15.24 9.56
N GLN A 152 -13.51 16.32 9.00
CA GLN A 152 -14.45 16.25 7.89
C GLN A 152 -13.68 16.46 6.59
N MET A 153 -13.42 15.39 5.84
CA MET A 153 -12.81 15.48 4.51
C MET A 153 -13.86 15.21 3.43
N PRO A 154 -13.83 15.94 2.29
CA PRO A 154 -14.68 15.61 1.16
C PRO A 154 -14.28 14.24 0.60
N ASP A 155 -15.25 13.52 0.05
CA ASP A 155 -14.98 12.32 -0.74
C ASP A 155 -14.00 12.65 -1.86
N TRP A 156 -13.08 11.73 -2.15
CA TRP A 156 -12.10 11.94 -3.21
C TRP A 156 -12.78 12.02 -4.58
N ASP A 157 -12.52 13.11 -5.30
CA ASP A 157 -12.94 13.32 -6.68
C ASP A 157 -11.76 13.87 -7.48
N LYS A 158 -11.22 13.03 -8.38
CA LYS A 158 -10.07 13.37 -9.23
C LYS A 158 -10.38 14.48 -10.24
N ASP A 159 -11.65 14.69 -10.56
CA ASP A 159 -12.08 15.65 -11.58
C ASP A 159 -12.44 17.01 -10.95
N ASN A 160 -12.40 17.12 -9.61
CA ASN A 160 -12.59 18.36 -8.88
C ASN A 160 -11.24 18.87 -8.30
N PRO A 161 -10.65 19.93 -8.89
CA PRO A 161 -9.35 20.45 -8.45
C PRO A 161 -9.30 20.88 -6.98
N ALA A 162 -10.40 21.40 -6.42
CA ALA A 162 -10.44 21.84 -5.03
C ALA A 162 -10.36 20.65 -4.06
N ILE A 163 -11.02 19.54 -4.39
CA ILE A 163 -10.94 18.29 -3.62
C ILE A 163 -9.52 17.70 -3.72
N VAL A 164 -8.95 17.65 -4.93
CA VAL A 164 -7.56 17.20 -5.13
C VAL A 164 -6.57 18.04 -4.33
N GLU A 165 -6.70 19.36 -4.36
CA GLU A 165 -5.83 20.29 -3.62
C GLU A 165 -5.96 20.07 -2.10
N SER A 166 -7.18 19.86 -1.60
CA SER A 166 -7.44 19.66 -0.17
C SER A 166 -6.80 18.37 0.35
N TRP A 167 -7.00 17.26 -0.36
CA TRP A 167 -6.35 15.99 -0.07
C TRP A 167 -4.83 16.08 -0.16
N THR A 168 -4.31 16.79 -1.17
CA THR A 168 -2.86 17.02 -1.32
C THR A 168 -2.31 17.80 -0.12
N ARG A 169 -2.98 18.86 0.31
CA ARG A 169 -2.51 19.73 1.39
C ARG A 169 -2.54 19.06 2.76
N ILE A 170 -3.61 18.30 3.07
CA ILE A 170 -3.67 17.57 4.34
C ILE A 170 -2.65 16.42 4.38
N SER A 171 -2.41 15.76 3.25
CA SER A 171 -1.36 14.75 3.07
C SER A 171 0.06 15.33 3.28
N GLU A 172 0.35 16.52 2.71
CA GLU A 172 1.62 17.20 2.97
C GLU A 172 1.80 17.57 4.45
N ARG A 173 0.71 17.99 5.12
CA ARG A 173 0.74 18.28 6.57
C ARG A 173 0.96 17.01 7.39
N TYR A 174 0.36 15.90 7.02
CA TYR A 174 0.64 14.60 7.61
C TYR A 174 2.12 14.25 7.46
N ALA A 175 2.67 14.29 6.24
CA ALA A 175 4.10 14.04 5.98
C ALA A 175 5.05 14.99 6.74
N ALA A 176 4.66 16.24 6.95
CA ALA A 176 5.43 17.21 7.73
C ALA A 176 5.31 16.99 9.25
N GLY A 177 4.19 16.46 9.72
CA GLY A 177 3.86 16.27 11.14
C GLY A 177 4.34 14.95 11.74
N VAL A 178 4.81 14.00 10.92
CA VAL A 178 5.30 12.70 11.38
C VAL A 178 6.78 12.74 11.80
N SER A 179 7.19 11.79 12.63
CA SER A 179 8.55 11.70 13.15
C SER A 179 8.98 10.25 13.41
N GLY A 180 10.27 10.02 13.60
CA GLY A 180 10.83 8.69 13.83
C GLY A 180 10.84 7.84 12.55
N GLU A 181 10.53 6.56 12.72
CA GLU A 181 10.37 5.63 11.60
C GLU A 181 9.01 5.82 10.94
N VAL A 182 8.97 5.77 9.61
CA VAL A 182 7.75 5.88 8.82
C VAL A 182 7.62 4.67 7.92
N HIS A 183 6.40 4.17 7.80
CA HIS A 183 6.08 3.04 6.95
C HIS A 183 5.28 3.49 5.72
N VAL A 184 5.41 2.76 4.62
CA VAL A 184 4.56 2.94 3.43
C VAL A 184 4.16 1.59 2.87
N ILE A 185 2.86 1.36 2.69
CA ILE A 185 2.35 0.16 2.01
C ILE A 185 2.38 0.41 0.51
N LEU A 186 3.16 -0.39 -0.22
CA LEU A 186 3.33 -0.23 -1.66
C LEU A 186 2.86 -1.45 -2.43
N GLY A 187 2.00 -1.21 -3.42
CA GLY A 187 1.82 -2.15 -4.52
C GLY A 187 2.99 -2.13 -5.49
N GLU A 188 3.12 -3.17 -6.32
CA GLU A 188 4.19 -3.30 -7.33
C GLU A 188 4.18 -2.16 -8.36
N GLN A 189 3.00 -1.57 -8.60
CA GLN A 189 2.79 -0.50 -9.57
C GLN A 189 2.28 0.76 -8.87
N VAL A 190 3.11 1.81 -8.83
CA VAL A 190 2.73 3.15 -8.40
C VAL A 190 2.54 4.03 -9.63
N ARG A 191 1.40 4.75 -9.71
CA ARG A 191 1.12 5.65 -10.84
C ARG A 191 2.10 6.85 -10.81
N PRO A 192 2.61 7.30 -11.97
CA PRO A 192 3.33 8.57 -12.05
C PRO A 192 2.46 9.72 -11.53
N GLY A 193 3.03 10.60 -10.72
CA GLY A 193 2.31 11.72 -10.12
C GLY A 193 1.35 11.31 -9.00
N ALA A 194 1.54 10.13 -8.40
CA ALA A 194 0.85 9.79 -7.16
C ALA A 194 1.19 10.79 -6.05
N VAL A 195 0.23 11.06 -5.16
CA VAL A 195 0.42 11.91 -3.96
C VAL A 195 1.64 11.44 -3.15
N TRP A 196 1.85 10.12 -3.06
CA TRP A 196 3.04 9.50 -2.50
C TRP A 196 4.38 10.06 -2.98
N GLU A 197 4.53 10.44 -4.25
CA GLU A 197 5.80 11.01 -4.73
C GLU A 197 6.11 12.36 -4.07
N THR A 198 5.08 13.15 -3.76
CA THR A 198 5.21 14.42 -3.06
C THR A 198 5.40 14.21 -1.56
N GLU A 199 4.66 13.27 -0.96
CA GLU A 199 4.82 12.87 0.44
C GLU A 199 6.24 12.37 0.70
N PHE A 200 6.76 11.46 -0.14
CA PHE A 200 8.11 10.91 -0.01
C PHE A 200 9.18 12.02 -0.07
N LYS A 201 9.04 13.01 -0.96
CA LYS A 201 9.92 14.18 -1.01
C LYS A 201 9.84 15.03 0.25
N THR A 202 8.66 15.15 0.86
CA THR A 202 8.44 15.89 2.11
C THR A 202 9.07 15.14 3.29
N LEU A 203 8.87 13.82 3.38
CA LEU A 203 9.47 12.95 4.40
C LEU A 203 10.99 13.01 4.37
N MET A 204 11.61 12.95 3.19
CA MET A 204 13.07 13.06 3.06
C MET A 204 13.63 14.42 3.53
N LYS A 205 12.82 15.49 3.48
CA LYS A 205 13.22 16.84 3.95
C LYS A 205 12.94 17.05 5.44
N ASN A 206 12.00 16.31 6.01
CA ASN A 206 11.63 16.42 7.42
C ASN A 206 12.80 15.93 8.30
N PRO A 207 13.40 16.79 9.15
CA PRO A 207 14.58 16.42 9.95
C PRO A 207 14.27 15.39 11.04
N ASN A 208 13.01 15.22 11.41
CA ASN A 208 12.58 14.32 12.48
C ASN A 208 12.42 12.86 12.01
N ILE A 209 12.58 12.58 10.71
CA ILE A 209 12.49 11.22 10.15
C ILE A 209 13.81 10.48 10.28
N SER A 210 13.81 9.33 10.97
CA SER A 210 14.98 8.45 11.07
C SER A 210 15.07 7.45 9.92
N SER A 211 13.95 6.92 9.44
CA SER A 211 13.90 5.92 8.38
C SER A 211 12.54 5.91 7.67
N ILE A 212 12.54 5.43 6.42
CA ILE A 212 11.32 5.14 5.67
C ILE A 212 11.40 3.69 5.20
N THR A 213 10.42 2.88 5.59
CA THR A 213 10.34 1.44 5.30
C THR A 213 9.11 1.15 4.45
N ALA A 214 9.30 0.53 3.29
CA ALA A 214 8.20 0.05 2.47
C ALA A 214 7.74 -1.33 2.94
N ILE A 215 6.44 -1.52 3.09
CA ILE A 215 5.77 -2.80 3.31
C ILE A 215 5.13 -3.19 1.99
N ASP A 216 5.49 -4.36 1.47
CA ASP A 216 4.89 -4.91 0.26
C ASP A 216 3.41 -5.25 0.49
N LEU A 217 2.52 -4.74 -0.37
CA LEU A 217 1.07 -4.89 -0.26
C LEU A 217 0.62 -6.36 -0.12
N MET A 218 1.26 -7.27 -0.86
CA MET A 218 0.80 -8.66 -0.94
C MET A 218 1.45 -9.55 0.10
N THR A 219 2.73 -9.33 0.38
CA THR A 219 3.55 -10.23 1.21
C THR A 219 3.80 -9.70 2.61
N GLY A 220 3.54 -8.41 2.86
CA GLY A 220 3.86 -7.74 4.12
C GLY A 220 5.36 -7.62 4.39
N ARG A 221 6.22 -7.96 3.42
CA ARG A 221 7.68 -7.90 3.56
C ARG A 221 8.16 -6.46 3.54
N GLU A 222 9.14 -6.18 4.39
CA GLU A 222 9.70 -4.84 4.53
C GLU A 222 10.96 -4.63 3.68
N ARG A 223 11.11 -3.41 3.15
CA ARG A 223 12.29 -2.93 2.43
C ARG A 223 12.58 -1.49 2.81
N SER A 224 13.80 -1.21 3.28
CA SER A 224 14.24 0.16 3.54
C SER A 224 14.26 0.99 2.23
N LEU A 225 13.61 2.15 2.26
CA LEU A 225 13.66 3.16 1.19
C LEU A 225 14.63 4.30 1.54
N TYR A 226 14.75 4.61 2.83
CA TYR A 226 15.58 5.69 3.34
C TYR A 226 16.00 5.37 4.77
N SER A 227 17.23 5.76 5.12
CA SER A 227 17.68 5.87 6.51
C SER A 227 18.53 7.12 6.67
N ARG A 228 18.35 7.80 7.79
CA ARG A 228 19.22 8.92 8.16
C ARG A 228 20.50 8.34 8.73
N GLY A 229 21.63 8.73 8.14
CA GLY A 229 22.94 8.36 8.66
C GLY A 229 23.15 8.86 10.09
N PRO A 230 24.11 8.26 10.82
CA PRO A 230 24.51 8.72 12.15
C PRO A 230 25.09 10.13 12.16
#